data_AF-A0A1E2SMZ7-F1
#
_entry.id   AF-A0A1E2SMZ7-F1
#
_cell.length_a   1.000
_cell.length_b   1.000
_cell.length_c   1.000
_cell.angle_alpha   90.00
_cell.angle_beta   90.00
_cell.angle_gamma   90.00
#
_symmetry.space_group_name_H-M   'P 1'
#
loop_
_entity.id
_entity.type
_entity.pdbx_description
1 polymer ?
#
loop_
_entity_poly.entity_id
_entity_poly.type
_entity_poly.pdbx_seq_one_letter_code
_entity_poly.pdbx_strand_id
1 'polypeptide(L)'
;MSASGLWREPASLLPLRWGAYRPRLVAGIAMIMTGSACVLATTAYSLPFLLAGSLLQLAGWAVLPATLGRRVAVPLPVLRFSWLMLGGAQFAWCYAVPLAAWLLVRIRPLPSYAALAVPVATSLVLPLVVSHYGQGWIIILTMSLAVIGAAWLARLISREADSWQSARPHRK
;
A
#
# COMPACT_ATOMS: atom_id res chain seq x y z
N MET A 1 0.07 -3.55 38.52
CA MET A 1 0.05 -4.22 37.20
C MET A 1 -0.29 -3.17 36.16
N SER A 2 0.72 -2.60 35.50
CA SER A 2 0.55 -1.64 34.41
C SER A 2 -0.13 -2.36 33.26
N ALA A 3 -1.35 -1.95 32.91
CA ALA A 3 -1.98 -2.39 31.68
C ALA A 3 -1.07 -1.97 30.53
N SER A 4 -0.34 -2.93 29.97
CA SER A 4 0.38 -2.77 28.71
C SER A 4 -0.67 -2.33 27.70
N GLY A 5 -0.71 -1.02 27.41
CA GLY A 5 -1.60 -0.46 26.41
C GLY A 5 -1.25 -1.13 25.09
N LEU A 6 -2.01 -2.17 24.73
CA LEU A 6 -1.87 -2.85 23.46
C LEU A 6 -2.01 -1.78 22.38
N TRP A 7 -0.90 -1.49 21.71
CA TRP A 7 -0.82 -0.51 20.62
C TRP A 7 -2.03 -0.68 19.68
N ARG A 8 -2.94 0.29 19.74
CA ARG A 8 -4.23 0.23 19.03
C ARG A 8 -4.13 1.10 17.80
N GLU A 9 -4.30 0.48 16.64
CA GLU A 9 -4.08 1.16 15.37
C GLU A 9 -5.08 2.33 15.20
N PRO A 10 -4.63 3.57 14.89
CA PRO A 10 -5.52 4.75 14.85
C PRO A 10 -6.71 4.57 13.91
N ALA A 11 -6.49 3.87 12.79
CA ALA A 11 -7.54 3.54 11.82
C ALA A 11 -8.66 2.63 12.40
N SER A 12 -8.39 1.89 13.47
CA SER A 12 -9.38 1.03 14.15
C SER A 12 -10.35 1.80 15.06
N LEU A 13 -10.02 3.07 15.37
CA LEU A 13 -10.85 3.94 16.19
C LEU A 13 -11.88 4.72 15.37
N LEU A 14 -11.87 4.59 14.03
CA LEU A 14 -12.86 5.26 13.20
C LEU A 14 -14.27 4.70 13.49
N PRO A 15 -15.28 5.57 13.65
CA PRO A 15 -16.67 5.15 13.78
C PRO A 15 -17.13 4.55 12.45
N LEU A 16 -17.12 3.22 12.38
CA LEU A 16 -17.59 2.49 11.22
C LEU A 16 -19.12 2.47 11.24
N ARG A 17 -19.73 3.11 10.24
CA ARG A 17 -21.19 3.06 10.02
C ARG A 17 -21.70 1.67 9.66
N TRP A 18 -20.84 0.79 9.13
CA TRP A 18 -21.23 -0.55 8.68
C TRP A 18 -20.05 -1.53 8.68
N GLY A 19 -20.32 -2.74 9.18
CA GLY A 19 -19.39 -3.87 9.24
C GLY A 19 -18.28 -3.74 10.27
N ALA A 20 -17.62 -4.86 10.57
CA ALA A 20 -16.44 -4.88 11.43
C ALA A 20 -15.17 -4.44 10.66
N TYR A 21 -14.20 -3.87 11.38
CA TYR A 21 -12.94 -3.38 10.82
C TYR A 21 -12.13 -4.46 10.10
N ARG A 22 -11.97 -5.63 10.73
CA ARG A 22 -11.15 -6.75 10.22
C ARG A 22 -11.61 -7.33 8.88
N PRO A 23 -12.88 -7.74 8.69
CA PRO A 23 -13.31 -8.30 7.41
C PRO A 23 -13.23 -7.30 6.27
N ARG A 24 -13.53 -6.02 6.52
CA ARG A 24 -13.37 -4.95 5.52
C ARG A 24 -11.92 -4.74 5.12
N LEU A 25 -11.01 -4.84 6.09
CA LEU A 25 -9.59 -4.74 5.81
C LEU A 25 -9.10 -5.89 4.94
N VAL A 26 -9.45 -7.13 5.28
CA VAL A 26 -9.04 -8.32 4.51
C VAL A 26 -9.65 -8.29 3.11
N ALA A 27 -10.93 -7.98 2.99
CA ALA A 27 -11.61 -7.87 1.69
C ALA A 27 -11.01 -6.76 0.82
N GLY A 28 -10.74 -5.59 1.40
CA GLY A 28 -10.12 -4.48 0.67
C GLY A 28 -8.71 -4.81 0.18
N ILE A 29 -7.87 -5.44 1.01
CA ILE A 29 -6.53 -5.90 0.61
C ILE A 29 -6.63 -6.96 -0.48
N ALA A 30 -7.50 -7.95 -0.32
CA ALA A 30 -7.68 -9.01 -1.32
C ALA A 30 -8.09 -8.42 -2.67
N MET A 31 -9.06 -7.50 -2.69
CA MET A 31 -9.48 -6.82 -3.91
C MET A 31 -8.36 -6.01 -4.56
N ILE A 32 -7.56 -5.28 -3.77
CA ILE A 32 -6.44 -4.49 -4.31
C ILE A 32 -5.36 -5.41 -4.89
N MET A 33 -5.01 -6.49 -4.19
CA MET A 33 -4.00 -7.45 -4.65
C MET A 33 -4.44 -8.17 -5.92
N THR A 34 -5.66 -8.71 -5.93
CA THR A 34 -6.23 -9.38 -7.11
C THR A 34 -6.38 -8.40 -8.27
N GLY A 35 -6.83 -7.16 -8.01
CA GLY A 35 -6.95 -6.13 -9.03
C GLY A 35 -5.61 -5.76 -9.66
N SER A 36 -4.58 -5.59 -8.82
CA SER A 36 -3.22 -5.30 -9.29
C SER A 36 -2.64 -6.45 -10.12
N ALA A 37 -2.87 -7.69 -9.69
CA ALA A 37 -2.46 -8.88 -10.46
C ALA A 37 -3.15 -8.92 -11.83
N CYS A 38 -4.45 -8.63 -11.91
CA CYS A 38 -5.17 -8.55 -13.18
C CYS A 38 -4.63 -7.43 -14.09
N VAL A 39 -4.34 -6.24 -13.55
CA VAL A 39 -3.76 -5.13 -14.32
C VAL A 39 -2.37 -5.49 -14.85
N LEU A 40 -1.52 -6.11 -14.03
CA LEU A 40 -0.15 -6.48 -14.42
C LEU A 40 -0.09 -7.69 -15.36
N ALA A 41 -1.09 -8.58 -15.31
CA ALA A 41 -1.25 -9.69 -16.25
C ALA A 41 -1.85 -9.26 -17.59
N THR A 42 -2.26 -7.99 -17.73
CA THR A 42 -2.89 -7.50 -18.96
C THR A 42 -1.88 -7.40 -20.10
N THR A 43 -2.28 -7.93 -21.26
CA THR A 43 -1.60 -7.78 -22.56
C THR A 43 -2.49 -7.01 -23.53
N ALA A 44 -1.97 -6.68 -24.72
CA ALA A 44 -2.74 -6.01 -25.78
C ALA A 44 -4.03 -6.75 -26.18
N TYR A 45 -4.08 -8.07 -25.97
CA TYR A 45 -5.23 -8.92 -26.32
C TYR A 45 -6.18 -9.16 -25.14
N SER A 46 -5.86 -8.68 -23.94
CA SER A 46 -6.62 -8.97 -22.73
C SER A 46 -7.09 -7.70 -22.02
N LEU A 47 -7.51 -6.69 -22.78
CA LEU A 47 -8.13 -5.45 -22.30
C LEU A 47 -9.24 -5.64 -21.25
N PRO A 48 -10.08 -6.69 -21.28
CA PRO A 48 -11.04 -6.94 -20.21
C PRO A 48 -10.41 -7.12 -18.83
N PHE A 49 -9.18 -7.66 -18.74
CA PHE A 49 -8.46 -7.77 -17.46
C PHE A 49 -8.05 -6.41 -16.90
N LEU A 50 -7.72 -5.45 -17.77
CA LEU A 50 -7.41 -4.09 -17.36
C LEU A 50 -8.63 -3.44 -16.70
N LEU A 51 -9.80 -3.57 -17.34
CA LEU A 51 -11.05 -3.02 -16.83
C LEU A 51 -11.43 -3.67 -15.50
N ALA A 52 -11.43 -5.01 -15.45
CA ALA A 52 -11.75 -5.77 -14.25
C ALA A 52 -10.80 -5.43 -13.10
N GLY A 53 -9.48 -5.39 -13.36
CA GLY A 53 -8.47 -5.05 -12.37
C GLY A 53 -8.59 -3.62 -11.85
N SER A 54 -8.90 -2.67 -12.73
CA SER A 54 -9.14 -1.26 -12.38
C SER A 54 -10.36 -1.11 -11.46
N LEU A 55 -11.47 -1.77 -11.80
CA LEU A 55 -12.68 -1.76 -10.98
C LEU A 55 -12.45 -2.43 -9.63
N LEU A 56 -11.70 -3.54 -9.59
CA LEU A 56 -11.36 -4.23 -8.35
C LEU A 56 -10.48 -3.37 -7.43
N GLN A 57 -9.51 -2.64 -7.98
CA GLN A 57 -8.71 -1.69 -7.22
C GLN A 57 -9.59 -0.57 -6.62
N LEU A 58 -10.46 0.04 -7.42
CA LEU A 58 -11.40 1.07 -6.94
C LEU A 58 -12.31 0.54 -5.83
N ALA A 59 -12.89 -0.65 -6.02
CA ALA A 59 -13.73 -1.31 -5.04
C ALA A 59 -12.96 -1.62 -3.74
N GLY A 60 -11.73 -2.14 -3.84
CA GLY A 60 -10.90 -2.45 -2.69
C GLY A 60 -10.59 -1.23 -1.84
N TRP A 61 -10.29 -0.08 -2.47
CA TRP A 61 -10.10 1.19 -1.75
C TRP A 61 -11.39 1.76 -1.16
N ALA A 62 -12.54 1.54 -1.79
CA ALA A 62 -13.84 1.96 -1.25
C ALA A 62 -14.27 1.13 -0.03
N VAL A 63 -13.95 -0.16 -0.03
CA VAL A 63 -14.24 -1.10 1.08
C VAL A 63 -13.35 -0.81 2.29
N LEU A 64 -12.12 -0.31 2.08
CA LEU A 64 -11.18 0.00 3.16
C LEU A 64 -11.77 1.01 4.17
N PRO A 65 -11.54 0.79 5.48
CA PRO A 65 -12.00 1.69 6.54
C PRO A 65 -11.15 2.97 6.58
N ALA A 66 -11.58 3.99 5.82
CA ALA A 66 -10.95 5.33 5.77
C ALA A 66 -12.00 6.46 5.90
N THR A 67 -11.56 7.69 6.15
CA THR A 67 -12.39 8.91 6.08
C THR A 67 -12.87 9.18 4.65
N LEU A 68 -14.10 9.70 4.46
CA LEU A 68 -14.73 9.87 3.13
C LEU A 68 -13.83 10.59 2.10
N GLY A 69 -13.13 11.67 2.49
CA GLY A 69 -12.23 12.38 1.57
C GLY A 69 -11.03 11.55 1.10
N ARG A 70 -10.46 10.72 1.98
CA ARG A 70 -9.35 9.82 1.63
C ARG A 70 -9.80 8.63 0.79
N ARG A 71 -11.08 8.24 0.83
CA ARG A 71 -11.61 7.17 -0.03
C ARG A 71 -11.71 7.55 -1.50
N VAL A 72 -11.82 8.84 -1.82
CA VAL A 72 -11.94 9.32 -3.21
C VAL A 72 -10.62 9.87 -3.72
N ALA A 73 -9.84 10.54 -2.86
CA ALA A 73 -8.56 11.13 -3.24
C ALA A 73 -7.45 10.08 -3.49
N VAL A 74 -7.52 8.90 -2.86
CA VAL A 74 -6.48 7.87 -2.93
C VAL A 74 -6.59 6.91 -4.12
N PRO A 75 -7.78 6.40 -4.50
CA PRO A 75 -7.88 5.46 -5.62
C PRO A 75 -7.48 6.09 -6.96
N LEU A 76 -7.77 7.38 -7.17
CA LEU A 76 -7.45 8.10 -8.41
C LEU A 76 -5.95 8.09 -8.77
N PRO A 77 -5.04 8.54 -7.90
CA PRO A 77 -3.61 8.47 -8.17
C PRO A 77 -3.14 7.02 -8.25
N VAL A 78 -3.57 6.14 -7.36
CA VAL A 78 -3.14 4.73 -7.38
C VAL A 78 -3.50 4.06 -8.70
N LEU A 79 -4.70 4.29 -9.23
CA LEU A 79 -5.13 3.73 -10.51
C LEU A 79 -4.29 4.27 -11.68
N ARG A 80 -4.05 5.59 -11.71
CA ARG A 80 -3.20 6.21 -12.74
C ARG A 80 -1.78 5.63 -12.73
N PHE A 81 -1.21 5.44 -11.54
CA PHE A 81 0.13 4.86 -11.40
C PHE A 81 0.17 3.36 -11.68
N SER A 82 -0.90 2.61 -11.38
CA SER A 82 -1.05 1.21 -11.82
C SER A 82 -1.02 1.10 -13.34
N TRP A 83 -1.66 2.04 -14.06
CA TRP A 83 -1.64 2.06 -15.52
C TRP A 83 -0.26 2.41 -16.08
N LEU A 84 0.47 3.33 -15.43
CA LEU A 84 1.86 3.63 -15.78
C LEU A 84 2.77 2.40 -15.69
N MET A 85 2.49 1.46 -14.77
CA MET A 85 3.28 0.22 -14.67
C MET A 85 3.19 -0.68 -15.90
N LEU A 86 2.14 -0.57 -16.71
CA LEU A 86 2.08 -1.27 -18.00
C LEU A 86 3.14 -0.78 -19.00
N GLY A 87 3.68 0.43 -18.80
CA GLY A 87 4.78 0.97 -19.60
C GLY A 87 6.13 0.25 -19.38
N GLY A 88 6.19 -0.73 -18.47
CA GLY A 88 7.33 -1.62 -18.28
C GLY A 88 8.15 -1.38 -17.01
N ALA A 89 9.26 -2.10 -16.91
CA ALA A 89 10.12 -2.20 -15.73
C ALA A 89 10.66 -0.85 -15.20
N GLN A 90 10.86 0.12 -16.08
CA GLN A 90 11.31 1.48 -15.75
C GLN A 90 10.36 2.22 -14.79
N PHE A 91 9.10 1.79 -14.71
CA PHE A 91 8.07 2.34 -13.82
C PHE A 91 7.96 1.56 -12.50
N ALA A 92 8.91 0.69 -12.16
CA ALA A 92 8.84 -0.08 -10.92
C ALA A 92 8.80 0.80 -9.64
N TRP A 93 9.33 2.02 -9.69
CA TRP A 93 9.19 3.02 -8.62
C TRP A 93 7.73 3.41 -8.33
N CYS A 94 6.81 3.20 -9.28
CA CYS A 94 5.38 3.46 -9.08
C CYS A 94 4.75 2.60 -7.97
N TYR A 95 5.37 1.48 -7.57
CA TYR A 95 4.99 0.70 -6.38
C TYR A 95 5.11 1.49 -5.06
N ALA A 96 5.90 2.57 -5.02
CA ALA A 96 5.95 3.47 -3.88
C ALA A 96 4.64 4.24 -3.68
N VAL A 97 3.88 4.51 -4.74
CA VAL A 97 2.61 5.24 -4.68
C VAL A 97 1.50 4.48 -3.94
N PRO A 98 1.17 3.21 -4.26
CA PRO A 98 0.20 2.45 -3.50
C PRO A 98 0.64 2.25 -2.04
N LEU A 99 1.95 2.17 -1.78
CA LEU A 99 2.47 2.14 -0.40
C LEU A 99 2.24 3.48 0.33
N ALA A 100 2.49 4.62 -0.33
CA ALA A 100 2.25 5.94 0.25
C ALA A 100 0.75 6.18 0.51
N ALA A 101 -0.09 5.79 -0.45
CA ALA A 101 -1.54 5.75 -0.32
C ALA A 101 -1.98 4.89 0.87
N TRP A 102 -1.38 3.71 1.04
CA TRP A 102 -1.63 2.83 2.17
C TRP A 102 -1.31 3.48 3.52
N LEU A 103 -0.14 4.13 3.63
CA LEU A 103 0.26 4.85 4.85
C LEU A 103 -0.69 6.01 5.17
N LEU A 104 -1.11 6.75 4.14
CA LEU A 104 -2.02 7.88 4.26
C LEU A 104 -3.42 7.43 4.70
N VAL A 105 -3.95 6.34 4.14
CA VAL A 105 -5.22 5.74 4.57
C VAL A 105 -5.15 5.24 6.00
N ARG A 106 -4.01 4.68 6.42
CA ARG A 106 -3.79 4.17 7.78
C ARG A 106 -3.49 5.25 8.82
N ILE A 107 -3.43 6.53 8.42
CA ILE A 107 -3.14 7.68 9.31
C ILE A 107 -1.83 7.47 10.07
N ARG A 108 -0.79 6.97 9.38
CA ARG A 108 0.50 6.67 10.00
C ARG A 108 1.31 7.94 10.27
N PRO A 109 2.14 7.97 11.34
CA PRO A 109 2.99 9.11 11.64
C PRO A 109 4.06 9.30 10.54
N LEU A 110 4.44 10.55 10.27
CA LEU A 110 5.46 10.97 9.29
C LEU A 110 6.71 10.08 9.18
N PRO A 111 7.36 9.61 10.28
CA PRO A 111 8.52 8.72 10.17
C PRO A 111 8.24 7.40 9.43
N SER A 112 6.99 6.93 9.40
CA SER A 112 6.62 5.72 8.67
C SER A 112 6.78 5.87 7.15
N TYR A 113 6.82 7.10 6.63
CA TYR A 113 7.07 7.37 5.21
C TYR A 113 8.52 7.09 4.80
N ALA A 114 9.46 6.95 5.75
CA ALA A 114 10.81 6.48 5.44
C ALA A 114 10.80 5.08 4.78
N ALA A 115 9.77 4.27 5.05
CA ALA A 115 9.60 2.96 4.41
C ALA A 115 9.38 3.05 2.89
N LEU A 116 9.00 4.22 2.35
CA LEU A 116 8.91 4.43 0.90
C LEU A 116 10.28 4.32 0.22
N ALA A 117 11.38 4.52 0.96
CA ALA A 117 12.72 4.35 0.42
C ALA A 117 12.98 2.91 -0.04
N VAL A 118 12.31 1.91 0.54
CA VAL A 118 12.51 0.50 0.20
C VAL A 118 12.10 0.17 -1.24
N PRO A 119 10.83 0.39 -1.68
CA PRO A 119 10.46 0.14 -3.08
C PRO A 119 11.22 1.04 -4.06
N VAL A 120 11.57 2.27 -3.66
CA VAL A 120 12.37 3.17 -4.51
C VAL A 120 13.80 2.63 -4.71
N ALA A 121 14.50 2.26 -3.63
CA ALA A 121 15.84 1.69 -3.69
C ALA A 121 15.84 0.35 -4.45
N THR A 122 14.83 -0.49 -4.20
CA THR A 122 14.65 -1.76 -4.92
C THR A 122 14.48 -1.51 -6.42
N SER A 123 13.77 -0.45 -6.81
CA SER A 123 13.60 -0.06 -8.23
C SER A 123 14.88 0.39 -8.90
N LEU A 124 15.86 0.89 -8.15
CA LEU A 124 17.16 1.29 -8.71
C LEU A 124 18.09 0.09 -8.86
N VAL A 125 17.98 -0.89 -7.97
CA VAL A 125 18.83 -2.10 -7.99
C VAL A 125 18.35 -3.11 -9.02
N LEU A 126 17.04 -3.26 -9.22
CA LEU A 126 16.50 -4.31 -10.11
C LEU A 126 17.00 -4.27 -11.56
N PRO A 127 17.11 -3.10 -12.23
CA PRO A 127 17.65 -3.03 -13.58
C PRO A 127 19.11 -3.52 -13.70
N LEU A 128 19.87 -3.58 -12.60
CA LEU A 128 21.23 -4.10 -12.58
C LEU A 128 21.28 -5.64 -12.61
N VAL A 129 20.19 -6.29 -12.20
CA VAL A 129 20.11 -7.76 -12.04
C VAL A 129 19.21 -8.39 -13.12
N VAL A 130 18.20 -7.67 -13.58
CA VAL A 130 17.17 -8.16 -14.51
C VAL A 130 17.22 -7.34 -15.80
N SER A 131 17.85 -7.91 -16.83
CA SER A 131 18.04 -7.26 -18.13
C SER A 131 17.11 -7.80 -19.24
N HIS A 132 16.44 -8.94 -19.01
CA HIS A 132 15.65 -9.61 -20.04
C HIS A 132 14.14 -9.36 -19.87
N TYR A 133 13.47 -9.00 -20.97
CA TYR A 133 12.04 -8.68 -20.97
C TYR A 133 11.14 -9.84 -20.50
N GLY A 134 11.52 -11.09 -20.80
CA GLY A 134 10.81 -12.30 -20.34
C GLY A 134 10.81 -12.49 -18.81
N GLN A 135 11.60 -11.73 -18.07
CA GLN A 135 11.70 -11.78 -16.61
C GLN A 135 10.82 -10.73 -15.90
N GLY A 136 9.90 -10.07 -16.61
CA GLY A 136 9.00 -9.07 -16.02
C GLY A 136 8.22 -9.57 -14.79
N TRP A 137 7.91 -10.86 -14.73
CA TRP A 137 7.27 -11.49 -13.56
C TRP A 137 8.16 -11.47 -12.30
N ILE A 138 9.49 -11.54 -12.45
CA ILE A 138 10.45 -11.42 -11.34
C ILE A 138 10.38 -10.01 -10.76
N ILE A 139 10.27 -8.99 -11.62
CA ILE A 139 10.15 -7.59 -11.21
C ILE A 139 8.87 -7.40 -10.39
N ILE A 140 7.75 -7.94 -10.89
CA ILE A 140 6.45 -7.87 -10.22
C ILE A 140 6.51 -8.55 -8.84
N LEU A 141 7.05 -9.77 -8.75
CA LEU A 141 7.18 -10.49 -7.48
C LEU A 141 8.09 -9.78 -6.49
N THR A 142 9.27 -9.35 -6.94
CA THR A 142 10.27 -8.72 -6.07
C THR A 142 9.75 -7.38 -5.53
N MET A 143 9.09 -6.58 -6.36
CA MET A 143 8.48 -5.32 -5.92
C MET A 143 7.29 -5.54 -4.99
N SER A 144 6.46 -6.55 -5.27
CA SER A 144 5.35 -6.88 -4.38
C SER A 144 5.85 -7.28 -2.99
N LEU A 145 6.89 -8.11 -2.93
CA LEU A 145 7.55 -8.50 -1.68
C LEU A 145 8.21 -7.29 -0.99
N ALA A 146 8.87 -6.42 -1.74
CA ALA A 146 9.47 -5.20 -1.22
C ALA A 146 8.42 -4.26 -0.60
N VAL A 147 7.26 -4.09 -1.24
CA VAL A 147 6.14 -3.29 -0.72
C VAL A 147 5.56 -3.90 0.55
N ILE A 148 5.39 -5.24 0.58
CA ILE A 148 4.93 -5.94 1.79
C ILE A 148 5.94 -5.73 2.93
N GLY A 149 7.23 -5.96 2.67
CA GLY A 149 8.31 -5.75 3.64
C GLY A 149 8.36 -4.30 4.15
N ALA A 150 8.23 -3.34 3.25
CA ALA A 150 8.17 -1.92 3.58
C ALA A 150 6.95 -1.57 4.44
N ALA A 151 5.78 -2.17 4.16
CA ALA A 151 4.59 -1.99 4.99
C ALA A 151 4.78 -2.56 6.41
N TRP A 152 5.51 -3.68 6.55
CA TRP A 152 5.90 -4.22 7.85
C TRP A 152 6.91 -3.34 8.58
N LEU A 153 7.93 -2.82 7.88
CA LEU A 153 8.90 -1.86 8.43
C LEU A 153 8.21 -0.58 8.90
N ALA A 154 7.31 -0.01 8.10
CA ALA A 154 6.50 1.15 8.50
C ALA A 154 5.70 0.89 9.77
N ARG A 155 5.19 -0.34 9.94
CA ARG A 155 4.48 -0.74 11.16
C ARG A 155 5.41 -0.78 12.37
N LEU A 156 6.64 -1.29 12.22
CA LEU A 156 7.63 -1.28 13.29
C LEU A 156 8.03 0.14 13.67
N ILE A 157 8.34 1.00 12.68
CA ILE A 157 8.69 2.40 12.90
C ILE A 157 7.57 3.16 13.60
N SER A 158 6.30 2.89 13.24
CA SER A 158 5.17 3.52 13.93
C SER A 158 5.12 3.13 15.42
N ARG A 159 5.31 1.84 15.75
CA ARG A 159 5.31 1.37 17.14
C ARG A 159 6.38 2.06 17.98
N GLU A 160 7.56 2.24 17.41
CA GLU A 160 8.62 2.99 18.07
C GLU A 160 8.21 4.46 18.20
N ALA A 161 7.82 5.14 17.13
CA ALA A 161 7.47 6.57 17.16
C ALA A 161 6.42 6.92 18.25
N ASP A 162 5.42 6.06 18.43
CA ASP A 162 4.40 6.23 19.47
C ASP A 162 4.92 5.97 20.89
N SER A 163 5.91 5.08 21.06
CA SER A 163 6.61 4.88 22.33
C SER A 163 7.43 6.12 22.72
N TRP A 164 8.12 6.75 21.74
CA TRP A 164 8.86 7.99 21.93
C TRP A 164 7.94 9.17 22.30
N GLN A 165 6.75 9.25 21.71
CA GLN A 165 5.78 10.30 22.03
C GLN A 165 5.16 10.12 23.42
N SER A 166 4.94 8.87 23.85
CA SER A 166 4.45 8.55 25.21
C SER A 166 5.51 8.82 26.29
N ALA A 167 6.79 8.70 25.94
CA ALA A 167 7.92 8.94 26.85
C ALA A 167 8.28 10.43 26.99
N ARG A 168 7.76 11.33 26.14
CA ARG A 168 7.98 12.77 26.31
C ARG A 168 7.10 13.29 27.45
N PRO A 169 7.68 13.76 28.58
CA PRO A 169 6.89 14.44 29.59
C PRO A 169 6.26 15.69 28.97
N HIS A 170 4.95 15.85 29.14
CA HIS A 170 4.24 17.08 28.79
C HIS A 170 4.85 18.24 29.57
N ARG A 171 5.77 18.97 28.93
CA ARG A 171 6.28 20.23 29.45
C ARG A 171 5.16 21.25 29.30
N LYS A 172 4.49 21.55 30.41
CA LYS A 172 3.57 22.68 30.57
C LYS A 172 4.33 23.98 30.49
#